data_AF-A0A1X0NFU0-F1
#
_entry.id   AF-A0A1X0NFU0-F1
#
_cell.length_a   1.000
_cell.length_b   1.000
_cell.length_c   1.000
_cell.angle_alpha   90.00
_cell.angle_beta   90.00
_cell.angle_gamma   90.00
#
_symmetry.space_group_name_H-M   'P 1'
#
loop_
_entity.id
_entity.type
_entity.pdbx_description
1 polymer ?
#
loop_
_entity_poly.entity_id
_entity_poly.type
_entity_poly.pdbx_seq_one_letter_code
_entity_poly.pdbx_strand_id
1 'polypeptide(L)'
;MSTDSELQAKHNAAVECFKDAEWAEETALKKRNEKQALAQETQKGTKEYYFAWAEVWNAEVVLLEKIEQRCGAAFTRNSCYADCMKYRRGSDSKEAQIAQHRAELARTMEFIDTHYPLYWIKWDKLDNIALFVYYHLKAEGYVKIADDLERAQDMFCKLIYRESNGKTLSRAWHAAVEALDEWEQNDNRAAWDKAKQVYDSALAKWNHFKPKGEQYAEELQVKICQYVNLSSPVYAIVSQWESSALNDALDQKSQMIADLNDQLDEKDQQIAALKNELHQKSQENKEKDRENRYLRGRISELERKVKEFNVLERDILGEE
;
A
#
# COMPACT_ATOMS: atom_id res chain seq x y z
N MET A 1 -21.08 -10.30 -4.11
CA MET A 1 -19.96 -10.93 -4.83
C MET A 1 -19.84 -10.30 -6.21
N SER A 2 -18.70 -9.69 -6.53
CA SER A 2 -18.43 -9.17 -7.88
C SER A 2 -18.29 -10.29 -8.90
N THR A 3 -18.69 -10.02 -10.14
CA THR A 3 -18.54 -10.96 -11.26
C THR A 3 -17.13 -10.92 -11.85
N ASP A 4 -16.72 -11.96 -12.59
CA ASP A 4 -15.42 -11.97 -13.30
C ASP A 4 -15.27 -10.76 -14.24
N SER A 5 -16.35 -10.41 -14.93
CA SER A 5 -16.39 -9.27 -15.85
C SER A 5 -16.20 -7.94 -15.12
N GLU A 6 -16.78 -7.77 -13.93
CA GLU A 6 -16.59 -6.57 -13.10
C GLU A 6 -15.15 -6.44 -12.61
N LEU A 7 -14.55 -7.53 -12.13
CA LEU A 7 -13.15 -7.54 -11.67
C LEU A 7 -12.20 -7.22 -12.83
N GLN A 8 -12.43 -7.83 -14.01
CA GLN A 8 -11.65 -7.54 -15.20
C GLN A 8 -11.81 -6.07 -15.65
N ALA A 9 -13.02 -5.51 -15.58
CA ALA A 9 -13.26 -4.11 -15.90
C ALA A 9 -12.53 -3.17 -14.94
N LYS A 10 -12.56 -3.44 -13.63
CA LYS A 10 -11.78 -2.70 -12.61
C LYS A 10 -10.28 -2.75 -12.91
N HIS A 11 -9.75 -3.94 -13.18
CA HIS A 11 -8.34 -4.11 -13.56
C HIS A 11 -7.97 -3.33 -14.83
N ASN A 12 -8.80 -3.41 -15.87
CA ASN A 12 -8.54 -2.68 -17.12
C ASN A 12 -8.54 -1.17 -16.90
N ALA A 13 -9.47 -0.64 -16.10
CA ALA A 13 -9.49 0.77 -15.73
C ALA A 13 -8.21 1.18 -14.97
N ALA A 14 -7.77 0.35 -14.01
CA ALA A 14 -6.54 0.60 -13.26
C ALA A 14 -5.27 0.54 -14.15
N VAL A 15 -5.25 -0.31 -15.19
CA VAL A 15 -4.17 -0.34 -16.19
C VAL A 15 -4.11 0.97 -16.98
N GLU A 16 -5.25 1.51 -17.43
CA GLU A 16 -5.27 2.78 -18.15
C GLU A 16 -4.84 3.95 -17.25
N CYS A 17 -5.34 4.03 -16.01
CA CYS A 17 -4.88 5.04 -15.05
C CYS A 17 -3.37 4.97 -14.78
N PHE A 18 -2.79 3.77 -14.73
CA PHE A 18 -1.35 3.60 -14.57
C PHE A 18 -0.56 4.14 -15.78
N LYS A 19 -1.02 3.85 -17.01
CA LYS A 19 -0.38 4.40 -18.23
C LYS A 19 -0.49 5.92 -18.30
N ASP A 20 -1.63 6.48 -17.91
CA ASP A 20 -1.82 7.94 -17.85
C ASP A 20 -0.86 8.57 -16.85
N ALA A 21 -0.63 7.92 -15.70
CA ALA A 21 0.33 8.38 -14.70
C ALA A 21 1.79 8.27 -15.19
N GLU A 22 2.16 7.20 -15.90
CA GLU A 22 3.48 7.06 -16.55
C GLU A 22 3.73 8.20 -17.54
N TRP A 23 2.76 8.50 -18.40
CA TRP A 23 2.87 9.60 -19.37
C TRP A 23 2.97 10.97 -18.69
N ALA A 24 2.23 11.18 -17.59
CA ALA A 24 2.31 12.40 -16.80
C ALA A 24 3.69 12.59 -16.14
N GLU A 25 4.29 11.51 -15.63
CA GLU A 25 5.66 11.51 -15.09
C GLU A 25 6.69 11.86 -16.15
N GLU A 26 6.67 11.18 -17.31
CA GLU A 26 7.60 11.47 -18.42
C GLU A 26 7.51 12.93 -18.88
N THR A 27 6.29 13.47 -18.94
CA THR A 27 6.04 14.87 -19.29
C THR A 27 6.63 15.82 -18.25
N ALA A 28 6.47 15.51 -16.95
CA ALA A 28 7.05 16.31 -15.86
C ALA A 28 8.59 16.25 -15.88
N LEU A 29 9.16 15.07 -16.11
CA LEU A 29 10.61 14.87 -16.21
C LEU A 29 11.21 15.69 -17.36
N LYS A 30 10.56 15.67 -18.53
CA LYS A 30 10.99 16.49 -19.67
C LYS A 30 10.99 17.98 -19.33
N LYS A 31 9.91 18.49 -18.72
CA LYS A 31 9.82 19.90 -18.29
C LYS A 31 10.91 20.27 -17.29
N ARG A 32 11.17 19.40 -16.31
CA ARG A 32 12.25 19.59 -15.33
C ARG A 32 13.60 19.68 -16.03
N ASN A 33 13.88 18.76 -16.97
CA ASN A 33 15.15 18.75 -17.70
C ASN A 33 15.34 19.99 -18.59
N GLU A 34 14.28 20.49 -19.23
CA GLU A 34 14.30 21.75 -19.97
C GLU A 34 14.65 22.94 -19.06
N LYS A 35 14.01 23.01 -17.88
CA LYS A 35 14.33 24.04 -16.87
C LYS A 35 15.77 23.93 -16.38
N GLN A 36 16.26 22.71 -16.17
CA GLN A 36 17.64 22.48 -15.73
C GLN A 36 18.66 22.93 -16.78
N ALA A 37 18.41 22.64 -18.06
CA ALA A 37 19.27 23.08 -19.15
C ALA A 37 19.37 24.63 -19.18
N LEU A 38 18.22 25.32 -19.09
CA LEU A 38 18.20 26.79 -19.01
C LEU A 38 18.92 27.33 -17.78
N ALA A 39 18.75 26.71 -16.61
CA ALA A 39 19.44 27.11 -15.39
C ALA A 39 20.97 26.94 -15.48
N GLN A 40 21.45 25.93 -16.21
CA GLN A 40 22.88 25.72 -16.43
C GLN A 40 23.53 26.77 -17.33
N GLU A 41 22.76 27.44 -18.20
CA GLU A 41 23.26 28.52 -19.06
C GLU A 41 23.44 29.85 -18.31
N THR A 42 22.86 29.97 -17.12
CA THR A 42 22.95 31.20 -16.30
C THR A 42 24.27 31.30 -15.55
N GLN A 43 24.74 32.54 -15.32
CA GLN A 43 25.99 32.78 -14.59
C GLN A 43 25.80 32.55 -13.09
N LYS A 44 26.56 31.61 -12.52
CA LYS A 44 26.51 31.29 -11.08
C LYS A 44 26.68 32.54 -10.20
N GLY A 45 25.78 32.68 -9.23
CA GLY A 45 25.80 33.75 -8.23
C GLY A 45 25.03 35.02 -8.62
N THR A 46 24.46 35.09 -9.83
CA THR A 46 23.56 36.19 -10.19
C THR A 46 22.13 35.93 -9.70
N LYS A 47 21.30 36.98 -9.67
CA LYS A 47 19.88 36.87 -9.31
C LYS A 47 19.15 35.92 -10.27
N GLU A 48 19.47 36.01 -11.55
CA GLU A 48 18.91 35.17 -12.61
C GLU A 48 19.26 33.70 -12.41
N TYR A 49 20.49 33.40 -12.02
CA TYR A 49 20.89 32.02 -11.68
C TYR A 49 20.06 31.46 -10.54
N TYR A 50 19.88 32.23 -9.47
CA TYR A 50 19.11 31.76 -8.33
C TYR A 50 17.64 31.52 -8.69
N PHE A 51 17.00 32.40 -9.45
CA PHE A 51 15.64 32.16 -9.93
C PHE A 51 15.54 30.97 -10.89
N ALA A 52 16.49 30.81 -11.80
CA ALA A 52 16.47 29.68 -12.73
C ALA A 52 16.59 28.34 -12.00
N TRP A 53 17.43 28.25 -10.98
CA TRP A 53 17.52 27.04 -10.14
C TRP A 53 16.31 26.83 -9.23
N ALA A 54 15.68 27.90 -8.72
CA ALA A 54 14.40 27.76 -8.01
C ALA A 54 13.34 27.11 -8.90
N GLU A 55 13.23 27.55 -10.16
CA GLU A 55 12.32 26.95 -11.14
C GLU A 55 12.60 25.46 -11.41
N VAL A 56 13.87 25.03 -11.36
CA VAL A 56 14.24 23.60 -11.46
C VAL A 56 13.69 22.82 -10.29
N TRP A 57 13.90 23.29 -9.06
CA TRP A 57 13.44 22.60 -7.86
C TRP A 57 11.90 22.60 -7.74
N ASN A 58 11.25 23.67 -8.19
CA ASN A 58 9.79 23.68 -8.35
C ASN A 58 9.31 22.59 -9.33
N ALA A 59 9.99 22.44 -10.47
CA ALA A 59 9.67 21.38 -11.43
C ALA A 59 9.99 19.97 -10.89
N GLU A 60 11.00 19.83 -10.03
CA GLU A 60 11.31 18.57 -9.32
C GLU A 60 10.18 18.17 -8.37
N VAL A 61 9.66 19.12 -7.58
CA VAL A 61 8.51 18.88 -6.68
C VAL A 61 7.30 18.36 -7.47
N VAL A 62 7.03 18.94 -8.64
CA VAL A 62 5.95 18.49 -9.53
C VAL A 62 6.24 17.09 -10.10
N LEU A 63 7.49 16.78 -10.46
CA LEU A 63 7.88 15.45 -10.91
C LEU A 63 7.64 14.40 -9.81
N LEU A 64 8.03 14.69 -8.57
CA LEU A 64 7.83 13.79 -7.44
C LEU A 64 6.34 13.54 -7.16
N GLU A 65 5.48 14.54 -7.32
CA GLU A 65 4.02 14.35 -7.26
C GLU A 65 3.52 13.37 -8.34
N LYS A 66 4.10 13.41 -9.55
CA LYS A 66 3.75 12.46 -10.61
C LYS A 66 4.27 11.06 -10.34
N ILE A 67 5.47 10.93 -9.78
CA ILE A 67 6.02 9.65 -9.34
C ILE A 67 5.12 9.04 -8.24
N GLU A 68 4.68 9.85 -7.27
CA GLU A 68 3.76 9.41 -6.22
C GLU A 68 2.43 8.90 -6.80
N GLN A 69 1.84 9.66 -7.74
CA GLN A 69 0.62 9.26 -8.45
C GLN A 69 0.80 7.95 -9.22
N ARG A 70 1.93 7.77 -9.93
CA ARG A 70 2.24 6.53 -10.65
C ARG A 70 2.41 5.35 -9.69
N CYS A 71 3.10 5.53 -8.56
CA CYS A 71 3.24 4.50 -7.53
C CYS A 71 1.87 4.07 -6.97
N GLY A 72 0.99 5.03 -6.68
CA GLY A 72 -0.39 4.77 -6.27
C GLY A 72 -1.17 3.99 -7.33
N ALA A 73 -1.11 4.41 -8.60
CA ALA A 73 -1.77 3.71 -9.71
C ALA A 73 -1.21 2.28 -9.91
N ALA A 74 0.10 2.08 -9.73
CA ALA A 74 0.74 0.77 -9.81
C ALA A 74 0.21 -0.18 -8.73
N PHE A 75 0.06 0.31 -7.50
CA PHE A 75 -0.51 -0.44 -6.40
C PHE A 75 -1.96 -0.83 -6.69
N THR A 76 -2.80 0.10 -7.15
CA THR A 76 -4.20 -0.18 -7.52
C THR A 76 -4.28 -1.22 -8.62
N ARG A 77 -3.49 -1.06 -9.69
CA ARG A 77 -3.43 -2.02 -10.80
C ARG A 77 -3.09 -3.43 -10.31
N ASN A 78 -2.02 -3.57 -9.52
CA ASN A 78 -1.57 -4.87 -9.03
C ASN A 78 -2.58 -5.48 -8.04
N SER A 79 -3.25 -4.66 -7.23
CA SER A 79 -4.30 -5.12 -6.31
C SER A 79 -5.52 -5.66 -7.06
N CYS A 80 -6.03 -4.90 -8.05
CA CYS A 80 -7.12 -5.38 -8.91
C CYS A 80 -6.74 -6.65 -9.67
N TYR A 81 -5.48 -6.78 -10.09
CA TYR A 81 -4.98 -8.00 -10.73
C TYR A 81 -4.97 -9.20 -9.76
N ALA A 82 -4.56 -8.99 -8.51
CA ALA A 82 -4.58 -10.02 -7.48
C ALA A 82 -6.01 -10.53 -7.21
N ASP A 83 -6.99 -9.62 -7.14
CA ASP A 83 -8.39 -10.00 -6.94
C ASP A 83 -8.95 -10.77 -8.15
N CYS A 84 -8.62 -10.35 -9.38
CA CYS A 84 -8.93 -11.11 -10.59
C CYS A 84 -8.38 -12.54 -10.52
N MET A 85 -7.13 -12.70 -10.11
CA MET A 85 -6.48 -14.02 -10.06
C MET A 85 -7.08 -14.91 -8.97
N LYS A 86 -7.35 -14.37 -7.77
CA LYS A 86 -8.01 -15.10 -6.69
C LYS A 86 -9.39 -15.60 -7.11
N TYR A 87 -10.18 -14.76 -7.79
CA TYR A 87 -11.50 -15.15 -8.27
C TYR A 87 -11.44 -16.26 -9.32
N ARG A 88 -10.53 -16.15 -10.31
CA ARG A 88 -10.44 -17.10 -11.44
C ARG A 88 -9.77 -18.43 -11.11
N ARG A 89 -8.74 -18.40 -10.26
CA ARG A 89 -7.84 -19.53 -10.03
C ARG A 89 -7.92 -20.06 -8.60
N GLY A 90 -8.63 -19.38 -7.71
CA GLY A 90 -8.64 -19.63 -6.29
C GLY A 90 -7.46 -18.96 -5.59
N SER A 91 -7.62 -18.64 -4.30
CA SER A 91 -6.60 -17.93 -3.51
C SER A 91 -5.30 -18.71 -3.32
N ASP A 92 -5.38 -20.04 -3.38
CA ASP A 92 -4.22 -20.93 -3.21
C ASP A 92 -3.45 -21.17 -4.51
N SER A 93 -3.91 -20.62 -5.64
CA SER A 93 -3.20 -20.74 -6.91
C SER A 93 -1.88 -19.98 -6.87
N LYS A 94 -0.88 -20.50 -7.58
CA LYS A 94 0.42 -19.83 -7.74
C LYS A 94 0.24 -18.42 -8.29
N GLU A 95 -0.58 -18.25 -9.32
CA GLU A 95 -0.83 -16.96 -9.97
C GLU A 95 -1.46 -15.96 -9.01
N ALA A 96 -2.42 -16.40 -8.19
CA ALA A 96 -3.04 -15.56 -7.17
C ALA A 96 -2.02 -15.13 -6.09
N GLN A 97 -1.14 -16.03 -5.65
CA GLN A 97 -0.08 -15.72 -4.70
C GLN A 97 0.95 -14.73 -5.28
N ILE A 98 1.42 -14.95 -6.51
CA ILE A 98 2.35 -14.04 -7.18
C ILE A 98 1.72 -12.65 -7.34
N ALA A 99 0.48 -12.58 -7.81
CA ALA A 99 -0.23 -11.32 -7.98
C ALA A 99 -0.40 -10.57 -6.64
N GLN A 100 -0.73 -11.29 -5.56
CA GLN A 100 -0.81 -10.75 -4.21
C GLN A 100 0.53 -10.15 -3.76
N HIS A 101 1.64 -10.86 -3.95
CA HIS A 101 2.96 -10.36 -3.59
C HIS A 101 3.41 -9.17 -4.45
N ARG A 102 3.03 -9.12 -5.73
CA ARG A 102 3.25 -7.92 -6.58
C ARG A 102 2.49 -6.71 -6.06
N ALA A 103 1.26 -6.90 -5.56
CA ALA A 103 0.48 -5.83 -4.93
C ALA A 103 1.16 -5.35 -3.62
N GLU A 104 1.64 -6.28 -2.79
CA GLU A 104 2.38 -5.97 -1.56
C GLU A 104 3.66 -5.15 -1.84
N LEU A 105 4.46 -5.58 -2.82
CA LEU A 105 5.68 -4.86 -3.19
C LEU A 105 5.38 -3.47 -3.77
N ALA A 106 4.36 -3.36 -4.64
CA ALA A 106 3.94 -2.08 -5.21
C ALA A 106 3.44 -1.09 -4.16
N ARG A 107 2.79 -1.58 -3.09
CA ARG A 107 2.37 -0.74 -1.96
C ARG A 107 3.55 -0.01 -1.31
N THR A 108 4.72 -0.66 -1.28
CA THR A 108 5.93 -0.07 -0.69
C THR A 108 6.78 0.73 -1.67
N MET A 109 6.33 0.86 -2.92
CA MET A 109 7.04 1.61 -3.95
C MET A 109 7.06 3.12 -3.65
N GLU A 110 6.12 3.61 -2.85
CA GLU A 110 6.14 4.98 -2.31
C GLU A 110 7.41 5.30 -1.50
N PHE A 111 8.12 4.28 -0.98
CA PHE A 111 9.31 4.44 -0.14
C PHE A 111 10.64 4.38 -0.91
N ILE A 112 10.62 4.14 -2.22
CA ILE A 112 11.84 3.89 -3.01
C ILE A 112 11.83 4.84 -4.20
N ASP A 113 12.27 6.08 -3.98
CA ASP A 113 12.63 6.94 -5.10
C ASP A 113 13.94 6.45 -5.74
N THR A 114 13.88 6.17 -7.04
CA THR A 114 15.00 5.68 -7.84
C THR A 114 15.96 6.80 -8.27
N HIS A 115 15.61 8.07 -8.07
CA HIS A 115 16.29 9.19 -8.74
C HIS A 115 17.50 9.79 -8.03
N TYR A 116 17.60 9.82 -6.69
CA TYR A 116 18.85 10.07 -5.92
C TYR A 116 18.53 10.08 -4.40
N PRO A 117 19.52 9.97 -3.51
CA PRO A 117 19.62 8.80 -2.62
C PRO A 117 18.32 8.40 -1.89
N LEU A 118 17.55 7.46 -2.46
CA LEU A 118 16.67 6.48 -1.80
C LEU A 118 15.91 7.03 -0.58
N TYR A 119 15.19 8.13 -0.78
CA TYR A 119 14.31 8.72 0.20
C TYR A 119 12.88 8.21 0.02
N TRP A 120 12.10 8.35 1.09
CA TRP A 120 10.65 8.36 0.96
C TRP A 120 10.27 9.54 0.07
N ILE A 121 9.41 9.35 -0.95
CA ILE A 121 9.00 10.42 -1.88
C ILE A 121 8.54 11.68 -1.11
N LYS A 122 7.84 11.50 0.01
CA LYS A 122 7.42 12.59 0.91
C LYS A 122 8.59 13.43 1.44
N TRP A 123 9.65 12.78 1.92
CA TRP A 123 10.82 13.45 2.47
C TRP A 123 11.68 14.09 1.38
N ASP A 124 11.76 13.46 0.21
CA ASP A 124 12.43 14.04 -0.94
C ASP A 124 11.71 15.31 -1.44
N LYS A 125 10.38 15.27 -1.49
CA LYS A 125 9.57 16.45 -1.81
C LYS A 125 9.87 17.61 -0.86
N LEU A 126 9.97 17.34 0.44
CA LEU A 126 10.30 18.35 1.45
C LEU A 126 11.72 18.93 1.25
N ASP A 127 12.69 18.08 0.92
CA ASP A 127 14.06 18.51 0.59
C ASP A 127 14.08 19.47 -0.60
N ASN A 128 13.37 19.10 -1.67
CA ASN A 128 13.25 19.91 -2.88
C ASN A 128 12.51 21.23 -2.63
N ILE A 129 11.49 21.24 -1.75
CA ILE A 129 10.83 22.47 -1.29
C ILE A 129 11.85 23.36 -0.55
N ALA A 130 12.68 22.80 0.33
CA ALA A 130 13.70 23.56 1.05
C ALA A 130 14.71 24.21 0.08
N LEU A 131 15.16 23.46 -0.93
CA LEU A 131 16.04 23.95 -1.99
C LEU A 131 15.36 25.07 -2.80
N PHE A 132 14.12 24.88 -3.23
CA PHE A 132 13.34 25.93 -3.90
C PHE A 132 13.32 27.23 -3.10
N VAL A 133 12.98 27.16 -1.81
CA VAL A 133 12.93 28.33 -0.91
C VAL A 133 14.32 28.95 -0.74
N TYR A 134 15.36 28.13 -0.56
CA TYR A 134 16.74 28.60 -0.48
C TYR A 134 17.13 29.44 -1.71
N TYR A 135 16.88 28.93 -2.90
CA TYR A 135 17.23 29.60 -4.15
C TYR A 135 16.44 30.91 -4.32
N HIS A 136 15.15 30.94 -3.97
CA HIS A 136 14.39 32.18 -3.94
C HIS A 136 14.93 33.21 -2.93
N LEU A 137 15.26 32.78 -1.71
CA LEU A 137 15.81 33.67 -0.69
C LEU A 137 17.16 34.27 -1.14
N LYS A 138 18.03 33.48 -1.79
CA LYS A 138 19.27 33.97 -2.39
C LYS A 138 19.00 35.00 -3.48
N ALA A 139 18.04 34.74 -4.37
CA ALA A 139 17.67 35.68 -5.44
C ALA A 139 17.23 37.04 -4.85
N GLU A 140 16.43 37.03 -3.79
CA GLU A 140 15.94 38.25 -3.13
C GLU A 140 16.95 38.90 -2.16
N GLY A 141 18.17 38.35 -2.03
CA GLY A 141 19.23 38.92 -1.21
C GLY A 141 19.15 38.59 0.28
N TYR A 142 18.29 37.66 0.70
CA TYR A 142 18.21 37.15 2.07
C TYR A 142 19.31 36.12 2.39
N VAL A 143 20.57 36.47 2.10
CA VAL A 143 21.72 35.54 2.08
C VAL A 143 21.87 34.77 3.40
N LYS A 144 21.84 35.46 4.54
CA LYS A 144 22.02 34.84 5.86
C LYS A 144 20.92 33.81 6.18
N ILE A 145 19.68 34.16 5.84
CA ILE A 145 18.51 33.32 6.10
C ILE A 145 18.53 32.10 5.17
N ALA A 146 18.89 32.29 3.91
CA ALA A 146 19.12 31.19 2.98
C ALA A 146 20.21 30.23 3.52
N ASP A 147 21.34 30.74 4.01
CA ASP A 147 22.40 29.90 4.59
C ASP A 147 21.94 29.13 5.84
N ASP A 148 21.06 29.73 6.66
CA ASP A 148 20.45 29.05 7.80
C ASP A 148 19.52 27.91 7.37
N LEU A 149 18.73 28.12 6.31
CA LEU A 149 17.85 27.08 5.74
C LEU A 149 18.66 25.94 5.11
N GLU A 150 19.69 26.28 4.32
CA GLU A 150 20.60 25.29 3.72
C GLU A 150 21.21 24.40 4.79
N ARG A 151 21.72 24.97 5.89
CA ARG A 151 22.25 24.18 7.02
C ARG A 151 21.22 23.23 7.64
N ALA A 152 19.97 23.67 7.78
CA ALA A 152 18.89 22.84 8.34
C ALA A 152 18.54 21.69 7.39
N GLN A 153 18.44 21.97 6.10
CA GLN A 153 18.23 20.99 5.04
C GLN A 153 19.39 19.97 4.99
N ASP A 154 20.64 20.44 5.03
CA ASP A 154 21.83 19.60 5.06
C ASP A 154 21.84 18.65 6.26
N MET A 155 21.39 19.14 7.43
CA MET A 155 21.28 18.35 8.64
C MET A 155 20.20 17.29 8.50
N PHE A 156 19.01 17.67 8.01
CA PHE A 156 17.91 16.74 7.71
C PHE A 156 18.38 15.60 6.81
N CYS A 157 18.97 15.91 5.66
CA CYS A 157 19.49 14.92 4.72
C CYS A 157 20.56 14.03 5.35
N LYS A 158 21.49 14.59 6.13
CA LYS A 158 22.51 13.80 6.86
C LYS A 158 21.89 12.85 7.87
N LEU A 159 20.86 13.26 8.62
CA LEU A 159 20.19 12.44 9.61
C LEU A 159 19.41 11.30 8.94
N ILE A 160 18.60 11.61 7.91
CA ILE A 160 17.87 10.59 7.15
C ILE A 160 18.85 9.61 6.50
N TYR A 161 19.91 10.09 5.84
CA TYR A 161 20.88 9.22 5.17
C TYR A 161 21.61 8.28 6.15
N ARG A 162 22.00 8.76 7.34
CA ARG A 162 22.77 7.99 8.31
C ARG A 162 21.92 7.01 9.10
N GLU A 163 20.73 7.42 9.49
CA GLU A 163 19.91 6.67 10.44
C GLU A 163 18.86 5.81 9.76
N SER A 164 18.43 6.18 8.55
CA SER A 164 17.51 5.35 7.79
C SER A 164 18.22 4.14 7.21
N ASN A 165 17.47 3.05 7.02
CA ASN A 165 17.91 1.89 6.27
C ASN A 165 17.38 1.89 4.83
N GLY A 166 17.03 3.06 4.27
CA GLY A 166 16.37 3.20 2.95
C GLY A 166 17.15 2.51 1.83
N LYS A 167 18.48 2.66 1.81
CA LYS A 167 19.35 1.97 0.84
C LYS A 167 19.29 0.45 0.92
N THR A 168 19.18 -0.09 2.13
CA THR A 168 19.06 -1.53 2.36
C THR A 168 17.68 -2.02 1.94
N LEU A 169 16.62 -1.26 2.27
CA LEU A 169 15.24 -1.57 1.87
C LEU A 169 15.08 -1.61 0.35
N SER A 170 15.58 -0.59 -0.36
CA SER A 170 15.50 -0.54 -1.83
C SER A 170 16.17 -1.75 -2.49
N ARG A 171 17.38 -2.11 -2.05
CA ARG A 171 18.08 -3.30 -2.57
C ARG A 171 17.30 -4.58 -2.28
N ALA A 172 16.75 -4.72 -1.07
CA ALA A 172 15.96 -5.88 -0.69
C ALA A 172 14.65 -5.96 -1.49
N TRP A 173 14.04 -4.82 -1.80
CA TRP A 173 12.85 -4.73 -2.65
C TRP A 173 13.16 -5.14 -4.09
N HIS A 174 14.23 -4.62 -4.71
CA HIS A 174 14.64 -5.03 -6.06
C HIS A 174 14.93 -6.53 -6.13
N ALA A 175 15.66 -7.08 -5.15
CA ALA A 175 15.92 -8.51 -5.07
C ALA A 175 14.63 -9.33 -4.90
N ALA A 176 13.64 -8.82 -4.16
CA ALA A 176 12.34 -9.47 -4.02
C ALA A 176 11.55 -9.45 -5.33
N VAL A 177 11.54 -8.32 -6.06
CA VAL A 177 10.92 -8.22 -7.40
C VAL A 177 11.56 -9.22 -8.36
N GLU A 178 12.89 -9.23 -8.47
CA GLU A 178 13.62 -10.16 -9.33
C GLU A 178 13.30 -11.63 -8.99
N ALA A 179 13.32 -11.98 -7.70
CA ALA A 179 13.01 -13.34 -7.25
C ALA A 179 11.54 -13.73 -7.50
N LEU A 180 10.62 -12.77 -7.50
CA LEU A 180 9.21 -12.99 -7.82
C LEU A 180 9.01 -13.28 -9.31
N ASP A 181 9.73 -12.55 -10.18
CA ASP A 181 9.73 -12.78 -11.62
C ASP A 181 10.36 -14.16 -11.97
N GLU A 182 11.43 -14.56 -11.26
CA GLU A 182 12.00 -15.90 -11.38
C GLU A 182 11.01 -17.00 -10.97
N TRP A 183 10.24 -16.80 -9.89
CA TRP A 183 9.24 -17.77 -9.46
C TRP A 183 8.12 -17.93 -10.50
N GLU A 184 7.68 -16.82 -11.10
CA GLU A 184 6.70 -16.84 -12.20
C GLU A 184 7.19 -17.71 -13.36
N GLN A 185 8.45 -17.54 -13.78
CA GLN A 185 9.04 -18.23 -14.93
C GLN A 185 9.42 -19.69 -14.68
N ASN A 186 10.06 -19.98 -13.54
CA ASN A 186 10.76 -21.26 -13.32
C ASN A 186 10.05 -22.19 -12.33
N ASP A 187 8.91 -21.77 -11.80
CA ASP A 187 8.12 -22.53 -10.80
C ASP A 187 8.88 -22.90 -9.51
N ASN A 188 10.00 -22.21 -9.26
CA ASN A 188 10.82 -22.41 -8.07
C ASN A 188 10.67 -21.22 -7.12
N ARG A 189 10.01 -21.46 -5.98
CA ARG A 189 9.74 -20.44 -4.96
C ARG A 189 10.93 -20.16 -4.03
N ALA A 190 11.99 -20.97 -4.05
CA ALA A 190 13.07 -20.89 -3.06
C ALA A 190 13.79 -19.53 -3.04
N ALA A 191 14.00 -18.91 -4.22
CA ALA A 191 14.60 -17.58 -4.31
C ALA A 191 13.69 -16.51 -3.69
N TRP A 192 12.38 -16.57 -3.99
CA TRP A 192 11.37 -15.68 -3.45
C TRP A 192 11.31 -15.74 -1.93
N ASP A 193 11.20 -16.92 -1.32
CA ASP A 193 11.06 -17.05 0.13
C ASP A 193 12.25 -16.43 0.87
N LYS A 194 13.47 -16.60 0.34
CA LYS A 194 14.69 -15.98 0.87
C LYS A 194 14.68 -14.46 0.70
N ALA A 195 14.35 -13.96 -0.50
CA ALA A 195 14.31 -12.53 -0.78
C ALA A 195 13.24 -11.81 0.05
N LYS A 196 12.05 -12.42 0.18
CA LYS A 196 10.93 -11.93 0.99
C LYS A 196 11.32 -11.76 2.46
N GLN A 197 12.03 -12.73 3.04
CA GLN A 197 12.50 -12.62 4.42
C GLN A 197 13.46 -11.42 4.63
N VAL A 198 14.38 -11.20 3.67
CA VAL A 198 15.32 -10.06 3.72
C VAL A 198 14.56 -8.73 3.56
N TYR A 199 13.62 -8.67 2.62
CA TYR A 199 12.76 -7.52 2.40
C TYR A 199 11.91 -7.18 3.62
N ASP A 200 11.24 -8.16 4.23
CA ASP A 200 10.42 -7.96 5.43
C ASP A 200 11.24 -7.46 6.61
N SER A 201 12.46 -7.99 6.79
CA SER A 201 13.39 -7.51 7.82
C SER A 201 13.80 -6.06 7.58
N ALA A 202 14.07 -5.68 6.33
CA ALA A 202 14.40 -4.30 5.98
C ALA A 202 13.19 -3.36 6.14
N LEU A 203 12.00 -3.79 5.73
CA LEU A 203 10.78 -3.01 5.87
C LEU A 203 10.41 -2.78 7.34
N ALA A 204 10.59 -3.78 8.20
CA ALA A 204 10.38 -3.64 9.65
C ALA A 204 11.31 -2.58 10.27
N LYS A 205 12.60 -2.58 9.89
CA LYS A 205 13.56 -1.55 10.33
C LYS A 205 13.18 -0.16 9.84
N TRP A 206 12.70 -0.05 8.60
CA TRP A 206 12.22 1.20 8.03
C TRP A 206 11.01 1.75 8.78
N ASN A 207 10.03 0.89 9.05
CA ASN A 207 8.83 1.25 9.82
C ASN A 207 9.18 1.69 11.25
N HIS A 208 10.23 1.11 11.85
CA HIS A 208 10.73 1.56 13.15
C HIS A 208 11.38 2.95 13.09
N PHE A 209 12.08 3.27 11.99
CA PHE A 209 12.69 4.58 11.79
C PHE A 209 11.67 5.68 11.44
N LYS A 210 10.58 5.33 10.74
CA LYS A 210 9.60 6.27 10.19
C LYS A 210 9.16 7.38 11.17
N PRO A 211 8.76 7.09 12.43
CA PRO A 211 8.37 8.15 13.37
C PRO A 211 9.48 9.16 13.65
N LYS A 212 10.74 8.71 13.72
CA LYS A 212 11.90 9.58 13.94
C LYS A 212 12.20 10.43 12.70
N GLY A 213 12.10 9.84 11.51
CA GLY A 213 12.25 10.58 10.27
C GLY A 213 11.16 11.64 10.06
N GLU A 214 9.93 11.38 10.50
CA GLU A 214 8.85 12.38 10.52
C GLU A 214 9.16 13.54 11.48
N GLN A 215 9.76 13.28 12.65
CA GLN A 215 10.21 14.36 13.55
C GLN A 215 11.25 15.26 12.86
N TYR A 216 12.22 14.68 12.15
CA TYR A 216 13.19 15.47 11.39
C TYR A 216 12.54 16.27 10.24
N ALA A 217 11.54 15.68 9.59
CA ALA A 217 10.78 16.36 8.54
C ALA A 217 9.98 17.53 9.10
N GLU A 218 9.32 17.37 10.25
CA GLU A 218 8.61 18.45 10.95
C GLU A 218 9.55 19.59 11.34
N GLU A 219 10.75 19.29 11.85
CA GLU A 219 11.75 20.32 12.17
C GLU A 219 12.16 21.14 10.94
N LEU A 220 12.41 20.47 9.80
CA LEU A 220 12.74 21.15 8.55
C LEU A 220 11.54 21.95 8.02
N GLN A 221 10.32 21.40 8.07
CA GLN A 221 9.11 22.09 7.65
C GLN A 221 8.87 23.36 8.45
N VAL A 222 9.04 23.32 9.78
CA VAL A 222 8.94 24.51 10.64
C VAL A 222 9.94 25.58 10.20
N LYS A 223 11.18 25.20 9.83
CA LYS A 223 12.18 26.13 9.33
C LYS A 223 11.79 26.74 7.98
N ILE A 224 11.28 25.93 7.06
CA ILE A 224 10.75 26.41 5.78
C ILE A 224 9.65 27.44 6.04
N CYS A 225 8.60 27.10 6.79
CA CYS A 225 7.48 27.99 7.08
C CYS A 225 7.93 29.31 7.75
N GLN A 226 8.89 29.25 8.67
CA GLN A 226 9.47 30.44 9.31
C GLN A 226 10.05 31.43 8.30
N TYR A 227 10.73 30.95 7.25
CA TYR A 227 11.43 31.80 6.29
C TYR A 227 10.59 32.17 5.07
N VAL A 228 9.64 31.32 4.68
CA VAL A 228 8.69 31.57 3.61
C VAL A 228 7.85 32.83 3.88
N ASN A 229 7.47 33.08 5.14
CA ASN A 229 6.73 34.28 5.56
C ASN A 229 7.47 35.60 5.32
N LEU A 230 8.77 35.56 5.01
CA LEU A 230 9.57 36.74 4.71
C LEU A 230 9.47 37.16 3.24
N SER A 231 8.92 36.32 2.37
CA SER A 231 8.80 36.57 0.94
C SER A 231 7.39 36.22 0.44
N SER A 232 6.59 37.24 0.13
CA SER A 232 5.20 37.08 -0.34
C SER A 232 5.06 36.16 -1.58
N PRO A 233 5.92 36.25 -2.62
CA PRO A 233 5.88 35.32 -3.75
C PRO A 233 6.16 33.86 -3.35
N VAL A 234 7.12 33.63 -2.46
CA VAL A 234 7.45 32.28 -1.98
C VAL A 234 6.32 31.72 -1.13
N TYR A 235 5.71 32.56 -0.29
CA TYR A 235 4.55 32.20 0.52
C TYR A 235 3.37 31.73 -0.32
N ALA A 236 3.06 32.43 -1.42
CA ALA A 236 1.98 32.02 -2.31
C ALA A 236 2.21 30.62 -2.91
N ILE A 237 3.45 30.35 -3.38
CA ILE A 237 3.80 29.07 -4.01
C ILE A 237 3.78 27.93 -2.99
N VAL A 238 4.39 28.12 -1.82
CA VAL A 238 4.42 27.10 -0.76
C VAL A 238 3.02 26.82 -0.23
N SER A 239 2.19 27.85 -0.03
CA SER A 239 0.79 27.68 0.39
C SER A 239 -0.03 26.90 -0.64
N GLN A 240 0.27 27.06 -1.93
CA GLN A 240 -0.35 26.28 -2.99
C GLN A 240 0.03 24.81 -2.91
N TRP A 241 1.30 24.49 -2.65
CA TRP A 241 1.74 23.10 -2.42
C TRP A 241 1.11 22.47 -1.19
N GLU A 242 1.04 23.20 -0.07
CA GLU A 242 0.39 22.71 1.15
C GLU A 242 -1.09 22.41 0.89
N SER A 243 -1.78 23.28 0.13
CA SER A 243 -3.18 23.08 -0.25
C SER A 243 -3.36 21.86 -1.16
N SER A 244 -2.50 21.68 -2.16
CA SER A 244 -2.53 20.51 -3.05
C SER A 244 -2.25 19.22 -2.28
N ALA A 245 -1.22 19.21 -1.42
CA ALA A 245 -0.88 18.04 -0.61
C ALA A 245 -1.99 17.66 0.38
N LEU A 246 -2.68 18.64 0.96
CA LEU A 246 -3.85 18.41 1.81
C LEU A 246 -5.02 17.80 1.02
N ASN A 247 -5.27 18.28 -0.20
CA ASN A 247 -6.31 17.72 -1.06
C ASN A 247 -5.97 16.29 -1.51
N ASP A 248 -4.74 16.03 -1.94
CA ASP A 248 -4.30 14.68 -2.32
C ASP A 248 -4.41 13.71 -1.13
N ALA A 249 -4.01 14.13 0.07
CA ALA A 249 -4.17 13.32 1.28
C ALA A 249 -5.64 13.09 1.65
N LEU A 250 -6.51 14.07 1.41
CA LEU A 250 -7.96 13.93 1.60
C LEU A 250 -8.55 12.91 0.61
N ASP A 251 -8.14 12.96 -0.66
CA ASP A 251 -8.58 12.04 -1.70
C ASP A 251 -8.10 10.61 -1.42
N GLN A 252 -6.83 10.43 -1.04
CA GLN A 252 -6.29 9.13 -0.61
C GLN A 252 -7.05 8.56 0.59
N LYS A 253 -7.33 9.37 1.62
CA LYS A 253 -8.13 8.93 2.76
C LYS A 253 -9.56 8.59 2.37
N SER A 254 -10.15 9.35 1.46
CA SER A 254 -11.50 9.08 0.95
C SER A 254 -11.54 7.74 0.19
N GLN A 255 -10.53 7.45 -0.63
CA GLN A 255 -10.39 6.15 -1.29
C GLN A 255 -10.18 5.02 -0.28
N MET A 256 -9.33 5.20 0.73
CA MET A 256 -9.13 4.19 1.79
C MET A 256 -10.42 3.92 2.57
N ILE A 257 -11.25 4.94 2.83
CA ILE A 257 -12.56 4.78 3.46
C ILE A 257 -13.49 3.96 2.54
N ALA A 258 -13.49 4.24 1.23
CA ALA A 258 -14.27 3.47 0.26
C ALA A 258 -13.85 1.98 0.26
N ASP A 259 -12.55 1.70 0.20
CA ASP A 259 -12.02 0.33 0.21
C ASP A 259 -12.32 -0.40 1.54
N LEU A 260 -12.28 0.30 2.67
CA LEU A 260 -12.66 -0.26 3.98
C LEU A 260 -14.16 -0.56 4.06
N ASN A 261 -15.01 0.28 3.47
CA ASN A 261 -16.44 0.04 3.39
C ASN A 261 -16.74 -1.19 2.52
N ASP A 262 -16.09 -1.33 1.37
CA ASP A 262 -16.23 -2.51 0.51
C ASP A 262 -15.84 -3.82 1.27
N GLN A 263 -14.76 -3.77 2.06
CA GLN A 263 -14.35 -4.90 2.92
C GLN A 263 -15.38 -5.21 4.02
N LEU A 264 -15.98 -4.18 4.62
CA LEU A 264 -17.02 -4.31 5.63
C LEU A 264 -18.25 -5.00 5.05
N ASP A 265 -18.69 -4.57 3.86
CA ASP A 265 -19.81 -5.17 3.14
C ASP A 265 -19.54 -6.65 2.80
N GLU A 266 -18.31 -6.99 2.42
CA GLU A 266 -17.92 -8.39 2.18
C GLU A 266 -17.98 -9.21 3.48
N LYS A 267 -17.49 -8.66 4.60
CA LYS A 267 -17.55 -9.33 5.90
C LYS A 267 -18.99 -9.54 6.37
N ASP A 268 -19.87 -8.57 6.15
CA ASP A 268 -21.28 -8.71 6.47
C ASP A 268 -21.96 -9.80 5.64
N GLN A 269 -21.62 -9.92 4.35
CA GLN A 269 -22.08 -11.04 3.50
C GLN A 269 -21.58 -12.39 4.02
N GLN A 270 -20.31 -12.49 4.44
CA GLN A 270 -19.74 -13.72 5.04
C GLN A 270 -20.47 -14.10 6.35
N ILE A 271 -20.74 -13.12 7.22
CA ILE A 271 -21.49 -13.33 8.47
C ILE A 271 -22.91 -13.83 8.17
N ALA A 272 -23.60 -13.23 7.19
CA ALA A 272 -24.93 -13.66 6.79
C ALA A 272 -24.93 -15.11 6.26
N ALA A 273 -23.95 -15.49 5.44
CA ALA A 273 -23.80 -16.85 4.92
C ALA A 273 -23.56 -17.87 6.05
N LEU A 274 -22.63 -17.59 6.97
CA LEU A 274 -22.35 -18.44 8.12
C LEU A 274 -23.57 -18.60 9.04
N LYS A 275 -24.34 -17.52 9.25
CA LYS A 275 -25.56 -17.56 10.05
C LYS A 275 -26.64 -18.45 9.43
N ASN A 276 -26.77 -18.43 8.10
CA ASN A 276 -27.67 -19.33 7.38
C ASN A 276 -27.22 -20.79 7.49
N GLU A 277 -25.93 -21.08 7.30
CA GLU A 277 -25.39 -22.44 7.44
C GLU A 277 -25.60 -22.99 8.87
N LEU A 278 -25.37 -22.16 9.88
CA LEU A 278 -25.60 -22.49 11.28
C LEU A 278 -27.09 -22.84 11.53
N HIS A 279 -28.01 -22.05 10.94
CA HIS A 279 -29.44 -22.31 11.05
C HIS A 279 -29.82 -23.65 10.41
N GLN A 280 -29.30 -23.93 9.21
CA GLN A 280 -29.54 -25.18 8.50
C GLN A 280 -29.05 -26.39 9.33
N LYS A 281 -27.81 -26.36 9.83
CA LYS A 281 -27.28 -27.44 10.69
C LYS A 281 -28.09 -27.62 11.98
N SER A 282 -28.61 -26.54 12.54
CA SER A 282 -29.51 -26.60 13.71
C SER A 282 -30.81 -27.35 13.39
N GLN A 283 -31.42 -27.10 12.23
CA GLN A 283 -32.62 -27.82 11.80
C GLN A 283 -32.33 -29.30 11.53
N GLU A 284 -31.23 -29.60 10.85
CA GLU A 284 -30.79 -30.98 10.61
C GLU A 284 -30.59 -31.76 11.92
N ASN A 285 -29.96 -31.13 12.92
CA ASN A 285 -29.80 -31.74 14.25
C ASN A 285 -31.14 -31.99 14.96
N LYS A 286 -32.09 -31.05 14.88
CA LYS A 286 -33.44 -31.25 15.44
C LYS A 286 -34.16 -32.44 14.79
N GLU A 287 -33.98 -32.63 13.49
CA GLU A 287 -34.59 -33.74 12.77
C GLU A 287 -33.93 -35.07 13.15
N LYS A 288 -32.60 -35.12 13.22
CA LYS A 288 -31.85 -36.27 13.75
C LYS A 288 -32.26 -36.62 15.19
N ASP A 289 -32.50 -35.63 16.04
CA ASP A 289 -32.98 -35.86 17.41
C ASP A 289 -34.40 -36.45 17.45
N ARG A 290 -35.28 -36.05 16.53
CA ARG A 290 -36.62 -36.65 16.39
C ARG A 290 -36.52 -38.10 15.94
N GLU A 291 -35.71 -38.38 14.92
CA GLU A 291 -35.47 -39.72 14.42
C GLU A 291 -34.88 -40.64 15.52
N ASN A 292 -33.88 -40.16 16.26
CA ASN A 292 -33.31 -40.87 17.40
C ASN A 292 -34.34 -41.20 18.49
N ARG A 293 -35.23 -40.24 18.82
CA ARG A 293 -36.32 -40.51 19.78
C ARG A 293 -37.28 -41.59 19.27
N TYR A 294 -37.64 -41.54 17.99
CA TYR A 294 -38.51 -42.54 17.37
C TYR A 294 -37.87 -43.94 17.38
N LEU A 295 -36.59 -44.05 16.98
CA LEU A 295 -35.84 -45.31 16.99
C LEU A 295 -35.71 -45.89 18.40
N ARG A 296 -35.41 -45.07 19.42
CA ARG A 296 -35.38 -45.51 20.83
C ARG A 296 -36.74 -46.06 21.29
N GLY A 297 -37.84 -45.43 20.88
CA GLY A 297 -39.19 -45.93 21.14
C GLY A 297 -39.43 -47.32 20.54
N ARG A 298 -39.05 -47.52 19.27
CA ARG A 298 -39.15 -48.82 18.60
C ARG A 298 -38.29 -49.91 19.25
N ILE A 299 -37.06 -49.57 19.65
CA ILE A 299 -36.16 -50.49 20.36
C ILE A 299 -36.82 -50.93 21.68
N SER A 300 -37.34 -49.98 22.46
CA SER A 300 -38.01 -50.28 23.73
C SER A 300 -39.23 -51.20 23.54
N GLU A 301 -39.99 -51.01 22.46
CA GLU A 301 -41.13 -51.88 22.14
C GLU A 301 -40.70 -53.29 21.71
N LEU A 302 -39.62 -53.41 20.93
CA LEU A 302 -39.04 -54.71 20.56
C LEU A 302 -38.48 -55.44 21.79
N GLU A 303 -37.77 -54.75 22.67
CA GLU A 303 -37.27 -55.31 23.93
C GLU A 303 -38.41 -55.85 24.80
N ARG A 304 -39.56 -55.15 24.84
CA ARG A 304 -40.77 -55.64 25.52
C ARG A 304 -41.30 -56.93 24.88
N LYS A 305 -41.45 -56.96 23.55
CA LYS A 305 -41.93 -58.15 22.81
C LYS A 305 -41.00 -59.35 22.98
N VAL A 306 -39.69 -59.14 22.97
CA VAL A 306 -38.70 -60.21 23.24
C VAL A 306 -38.84 -60.74 24.66
N LYS A 307 -39.01 -59.87 25.66
CA LYS A 307 -39.28 -60.31 27.05
C LYS A 307 -40.56 -61.15 27.16
N GLU A 308 -41.65 -60.71 26.53
CA GLU A 308 -42.91 -61.45 26.48
C GLU A 308 -42.75 -62.82 25.81
N PHE A 309 -42.02 -62.88 24.69
CA PHE A 309 -41.71 -64.13 24.00
C PHE A 309 -40.89 -65.08 24.88
N ASN A 310 -39.85 -64.58 25.57
CA ASN A 310 -39.03 -65.40 26.47
C ASN A 310 -39.80 -65.89 27.72
N VAL A 311 -40.87 -65.21 28.13
CA VAL A 311 -41.78 -65.71 29.18
C VAL A 311 -42.63 -66.85 28.62
N LEU A 312 -43.26 -66.64 27.45
CA LEU A 312 -44.05 -67.68 26.77
C LEU A 312 -43.23 -68.93 26.45
N GLU A 313 -41.98 -68.78 26.02
CA GLU A 313 -41.06 -69.89 25.73
C GLU A 313 -40.75 -70.71 26.98
N ARG A 314 -40.52 -70.07 28.14
CA ARG A 314 -40.37 -70.75 29.42
C ARG A 314 -41.64 -71.49 29.84
N ASP A 315 -42.81 -70.87 29.66
CA ASP A 315 -44.10 -71.49 29.98
C ASP A 315 -44.40 -72.72 29.10
N ILE A 316 -43.92 -72.74 27.85
CA ILE A 316 -44.12 -73.85 26.90
C ILE A 316 -43.11 -74.99 27.11
N LEU A 317 -41.85 -74.68 27.42
CA LEU A 317 -40.79 -75.68 27.55
C LEU A 317 -40.73 -76.35 28.94
N GLY A 318 -41.45 -75.85 29.94
CA GLY A 318 -41.56 -76.51 31.24
C GLY A 318 -40.23 -76.61 32.00
N GLU A 319 -39.41 -75.55 31.95
CA GLU A 319 -38.22 -75.42 32.79
C GLU A 319 -38.55 -74.52 34.00
N GLU A 320 -38.70 -75.14 35.19
CA GLU A 320 -38.64 -74.46 36.50
C GLU A 320 -37.20 -74.05 36.84
#